data_AF-A0A970X7Y4-F1
#
_entry.id   AF-A0A970X7Y4-F1
#
_cell.length_a   1.000
_cell.length_b   1.000
_cell.length_c   1.000
_cell.angle_alpha   90.00
_cell.angle_beta   90.00
_cell.angle_gamma   90.00
#
_symmetry.space_group_name_H-M   'P 1'
#
loop_
_entity.id
_entity.type
_entity.pdbx_description
1 polymer ?
#
loop_
_entity_poly.entity_id
_entity_poly.type
_entity_poly.pdbx_seq_one_letter_code
_entity_poly.pdbx_strand_id
1 'polypeptide(L)'
;MGGRAGRGGVLAALAGLFVEPAQEDQAVTAVAHADDLAVRRPVVAVAGFRRRCGTTTVARALAAELAARDATGAAVATAAALASGGVPLGTPAAGRLGRAVQRALPTRTRVAGRLCLTLSAVGAEAELVGALRGIAPIVLDVDDPACASVAASLADAIVVVAGPATEPALAPVLAGSLARVGPPPIVVLNRARDADAGWDRHAAVALPESRMGAQLALAGREARGELGRAVARLADLVGEAGTR
;
A
#
# COMPACT_ATOMS: atom_id res chain seq x y z
N MET A 1 78.04 6.09 -38.38
CA MET A 1 78.36 6.86 -37.16
C MET A 1 77.04 7.39 -36.62
N GLY A 2 76.40 6.83 -35.58
CA GLY A 2 76.91 6.54 -34.25
C GLY A 2 76.63 7.75 -33.35
N GLY A 3 75.65 7.68 -32.45
CA GLY A 3 75.47 8.73 -31.44
C GLY A 3 74.06 8.83 -30.85
N ARG A 4 73.93 8.45 -29.59
CA ARG A 4 72.71 8.32 -28.78
C ARG A 4 72.32 9.64 -28.09
N ALA A 5 71.03 9.69 -27.75
CA ALA A 5 70.44 10.17 -26.48
C ALA A 5 70.09 11.67 -26.31
N GLY A 6 68.83 11.87 -25.95
CA GLY A 6 68.28 13.06 -25.31
C GLY A 6 66.77 12.93 -25.15
N ARG A 7 66.31 12.29 -24.05
CA ARG A 7 64.89 12.21 -23.66
C ARG A 7 64.51 13.44 -22.84
N GLY A 8 63.32 13.97 -23.09
CA GLY A 8 62.60 14.93 -22.26
C GLY A 8 61.68 15.76 -23.17
N GLY A 9 60.35 15.79 -23.03
CA GLY A 9 59.50 15.39 -21.94
C GLY A 9 58.45 16.48 -21.74
N VAL A 10 57.19 16.09 -21.98
CA VAL A 10 55.94 16.69 -21.47
C VAL A 10 55.31 17.83 -22.28
N LEU A 11 54.00 17.63 -22.46
CA LEU A 11 53.06 18.21 -23.41
C LEU A 11 52.57 19.60 -23.04
N ALA A 12 52.12 20.27 -24.10
CA ALA A 12 51.54 21.58 -24.18
C ALA A 12 50.25 21.79 -23.36
N ALA A 13 50.14 23.02 -22.84
CA ALA A 13 49.02 23.95 -22.96
C ALA A 13 47.59 23.48 -22.62
N LEU A 14 46.91 24.25 -21.76
CA LEU A 14 46.00 25.30 -22.22
C LEU A 14 45.52 26.15 -21.04
N ALA A 15 45.57 27.47 -21.25
CA ALA A 15 45.10 28.49 -20.34
C ALA A 15 43.59 28.71 -20.50
N GLY A 16 42.92 28.92 -19.36
CA GLY A 16 41.95 29.98 -19.15
C GLY A 16 40.69 30.00 -20.01
N LEU A 17 39.58 29.55 -19.43
CA LEU A 17 38.33 30.29 -19.54
C LEU A 17 37.55 30.16 -18.23
N PHE A 18 37.50 31.25 -17.47
CA PHE A 18 36.55 31.43 -16.38
C PHE A 18 35.14 31.44 -16.99
N VAL A 19 34.37 30.41 -16.68
CA VAL A 19 32.91 30.42 -16.82
C VAL A 19 32.37 30.24 -15.41
N GLU A 20 31.85 31.31 -14.84
CA GLU A 20 30.98 31.29 -13.67
C GLU A 20 29.79 30.35 -14.00
N PRO A 21 29.52 29.26 -13.26
CA PRO A 21 28.34 28.46 -13.54
C PRO A 21 27.12 29.26 -13.06
N ALA A 22 26.26 29.63 -14.00
CA ALA A 22 24.97 30.26 -13.74
C ALA A 22 24.17 29.41 -12.73
N GLN A 23 23.87 29.98 -11.57
CA GLN A 23 22.98 29.40 -10.56
C GLN A 23 21.49 29.51 -10.97
N GLU A 24 21.12 29.03 -12.16
CA GLU A 24 19.74 29.19 -12.66
C GLU A 24 18.93 27.88 -12.78
N ASP A 25 19.49 26.71 -12.46
CA ASP A 25 18.74 25.44 -12.62
C ASP A 25 18.40 24.70 -11.32
N GLN A 26 18.87 25.19 -10.17
CA GLN A 26 18.63 24.52 -8.89
C GLN A 26 17.23 24.78 -8.34
N ALA A 27 16.60 25.92 -8.66
CA ALA A 27 15.23 26.19 -8.21
C ALA A 27 14.19 25.35 -8.97
N VAL A 28 14.35 25.16 -10.28
CA VAL A 28 13.43 24.34 -11.09
C VAL A 28 13.61 22.85 -10.77
N THR A 29 14.85 22.40 -10.54
CA THR A 29 15.14 21.03 -10.12
C THR A 29 14.72 20.75 -8.68
N ALA A 30 14.84 21.72 -7.76
CA ALA A 30 14.39 21.57 -6.37
C ALA A 30 12.86 21.61 -6.25
N VAL A 31 12.16 22.39 -7.06
CA VAL A 31 10.68 22.35 -7.12
C VAL A 31 10.21 21.04 -7.75
N ALA A 32 10.90 20.53 -8.78
CA ALA A 32 10.64 19.20 -9.33
C ALA A 32 10.98 18.04 -8.35
N HIS A 33 12.03 18.16 -7.53
CA HIS A 33 12.37 17.19 -6.47
C HIS A 33 11.48 17.30 -5.22
N ALA A 34 10.97 18.51 -4.92
CA ALA A 34 9.97 18.72 -3.87
C ALA A 34 8.60 18.18 -4.29
N ASP A 35 8.28 18.21 -5.58
CA ASP A 35 7.16 17.47 -6.18
C ASP A 35 7.48 15.99 -6.40
N ASP A 36 8.74 15.51 -6.41
CA ASP A 36 9.07 14.07 -6.45
C ASP A 36 9.06 13.41 -5.06
N LEU A 37 9.02 14.23 -4.00
CA LEU A 37 8.50 13.82 -2.69
C LEU A 37 6.96 13.67 -2.72
N ALA A 38 6.29 13.90 -3.86
CA ALA A 38 4.87 13.65 -4.06
C ALA A 38 4.49 12.23 -3.67
N VAL A 39 3.55 12.18 -2.74
CA VAL A 39 2.60 11.09 -2.48
C VAL A 39 3.18 9.72 -2.79
N ARG A 40 4.11 9.26 -1.93
CA ARG A 40 4.43 7.82 -1.89
C ARG A 40 3.11 7.08 -1.75
N ARG A 41 2.78 6.28 -2.77
CA ARG A 41 1.55 5.49 -2.76
C ARG A 41 1.68 4.43 -1.68
N PRO A 42 0.74 4.36 -0.73
CA PRO A 42 0.92 3.52 0.46
C PRO A 42 0.85 2.05 0.10
N VAL A 43 1.70 1.26 0.76
CA VAL A 43 1.64 -0.19 0.85
C VAL A 43 1.06 -0.53 2.22
N VAL A 44 -0.10 -1.16 2.25
CA VAL A 44 -0.81 -1.48 3.50
C VAL A 44 -0.96 -2.98 3.66
N ALA A 45 -0.44 -3.54 4.75
CA ALA A 45 -0.74 -4.91 5.13
C ALA A 45 -2.03 -4.97 5.94
N VAL A 46 -2.96 -5.84 5.56
CA VAL A 46 -4.22 -6.05 6.27
C VAL A 46 -4.30 -7.50 6.70
N ALA A 47 -4.18 -7.76 8.00
CA ALA A 47 -4.18 -9.10 8.57
C ALA A 47 -5.35 -9.29 9.55
N GLY A 48 -5.89 -10.50 9.64
CA GLY A 48 -6.96 -10.82 10.59
C GLY A 48 -6.45 -11.47 11.88
N PHE A 49 -7.10 -11.20 13.02
CA PHE A 49 -6.86 -11.97 14.25
C PHE A 49 -7.24 -13.45 14.12
N ARG A 50 -8.22 -13.73 13.27
CA ARG A 50 -8.78 -15.06 13.05
C ARG A 50 -9.39 -15.15 11.65
N ARG A 51 -9.59 -16.37 11.17
CA ARG A 51 -10.41 -16.60 9.98
C ARG A 51 -11.82 -16.02 10.18
N ARG A 52 -12.40 -15.53 9.08
CA ARG A 52 -13.77 -14.98 9.02
C ARG A 52 -14.04 -13.73 9.88
N CYS A 53 -13.00 -13.01 10.33
CA CYS A 53 -13.18 -11.67 10.94
C CYS A 53 -13.48 -10.57 9.90
N GLY A 54 -13.39 -10.89 8.60
CA GLY A 54 -13.70 -9.97 7.51
C GLY A 54 -12.50 -9.19 6.99
N THR A 55 -11.27 -9.68 7.20
CA THR A 55 -10.02 -9.13 6.64
C THR A 55 -10.17 -8.72 5.19
N THR A 56 -10.56 -9.64 4.30
CA THR A 56 -10.75 -9.34 2.87
C THR A 56 -11.76 -8.22 2.61
N THR A 57 -12.82 -8.13 3.41
CA THR A 57 -13.81 -7.04 3.27
C THR A 57 -13.17 -5.71 3.65
N VAL A 58 -12.44 -5.64 4.77
CA VAL A 58 -11.75 -4.44 5.21
C VAL A 58 -10.64 -4.05 4.24
N ALA A 59 -9.83 -5.02 3.79
CA ALA A 59 -8.75 -4.83 2.83
C ALA A 59 -9.28 -4.23 1.53
N ARG A 60 -10.36 -4.78 0.97
CA ARG A 60 -10.94 -4.26 -0.27
C ARG A 60 -11.67 -2.93 -0.08
N ALA A 61 -12.33 -2.71 1.05
CA ALA A 61 -12.94 -1.42 1.36
C ALA A 61 -11.87 -0.31 1.45
N LEU A 62 -10.79 -0.59 2.18
CA LEU A 62 -9.66 0.31 2.30
C LEU A 62 -8.97 0.54 0.95
N ALA A 63 -8.74 -0.52 0.17
CA ALA A 63 -8.15 -0.38 -1.16
C ALA A 63 -9.01 0.49 -2.10
N ALA A 64 -10.35 0.35 -2.03
CA ALA A 64 -11.25 1.17 -2.84
C ALA A 64 -11.23 2.64 -2.40
N GLU A 65 -11.15 2.89 -1.09
CA GLU A 65 -11.00 4.25 -0.54
C GLU A 65 -9.65 4.87 -0.92
N LEU A 66 -8.54 4.13 -0.80
CA LEU A 66 -7.21 4.59 -1.21
C LEU A 66 -7.16 4.88 -2.71
N ALA A 67 -7.75 4.00 -3.53
CA ALA A 67 -7.91 4.25 -4.95
C ALA A 67 -8.64 5.58 -5.18
N ALA A 68 -9.60 5.98 -4.34
CA ALA A 68 -10.49 7.15 -4.54
C ALA A 68 -9.73 8.45 -4.40
N ARG A 69 -8.71 8.41 -3.57
CA ARG A 69 -7.83 9.52 -3.23
C ARG A 69 -6.61 9.57 -4.15
N ASP A 70 -6.21 8.44 -4.73
CA ASP A 70 -5.07 8.38 -5.64
C ASP A 70 -5.41 8.88 -7.05
N ALA A 71 -4.47 9.61 -7.66
CA ALA A 71 -4.61 10.19 -8.99
C ALA A 71 -4.83 9.15 -10.11
N THR A 72 -4.37 7.90 -9.94
CA THR A 72 -4.63 6.84 -10.92
C THR A 72 -6.07 6.34 -10.90
N GLY A 73 -6.78 6.58 -9.80
CA GLY A 73 -8.15 6.15 -9.60
C GLY A 73 -8.33 4.64 -9.44
N ALA A 74 -7.26 3.89 -9.15
CA ALA A 74 -7.28 2.45 -8.95
C ALA A 74 -6.26 2.01 -7.89
N ALA A 75 -6.47 0.83 -7.29
CA ALA A 75 -5.53 0.22 -6.34
C ALA A 75 -5.30 -1.26 -6.66
N VAL A 76 -4.16 -1.78 -6.24
CA VAL A 76 -3.85 -3.20 -6.25
C VAL A 76 -4.29 -3.78 -4.91
N ALA A 77 -5.00 -4.90 -4.94
CA ALA A 77 -5.26 -5.70 -3.75
C ALA A 77 -4.83 -7.15 -4.00
N THR A 78 -3.95 -7.69 -3.16
CA THR A 78 -3.72 -9.13 -3.18
C THR A 78 -4.98 -9.84 -2.71
N ALA A 79 -5.16 -11.09 -3.14
CA ALA A 79 -6.28 -11.90 -2.70
C ALA A 79 -5.89 -13.38 -2.71
N ALA A 80 -6.36 -14.13 -1.71
CA ALA A 80 -6.27 -15.59 -1.71
C ALA A 80 -7.10 -16.22 -2.84
N ALA A 81 -8.16 -15.53 -3.27
CA ALA A 81 -8.97 -15.91 -4.42
C ALA A 81 -9.45 -14.68 -5.21
N LEU A 82 -9.44 -14.78 -6.54
CA LEU A 82 -9.94 -13.75 -7.45
C LEU A 82 -11.49 -13.66 -7.50
N ALA A 83 -12.19 -14.20 -6.50
CA ALA A 83 -13.63 -14.04 -6.39
C ALA A 83 -13.95 -12.59 -5.97
N SER A 84 -14.95 -12.00 -6.62
CA SER A 84 -15.53 -10.70 -6.28
C SER A 84 -16.97 -10.90 -5.82
N GLY A 85 -17.41 -10.14 -4.81
CA GLY A 85 -18.83 -10.07 -4.47
C GLY A 85 -19.58 -9.21 -5.49
N GLY A 86 -20.87 -9.49 -5.72
CA GLY A 86 -21.71 -8.74 -6.65
C GLY A 86 -21.30 -8.86 -8.13
N VAL A 87 -21.83 -7.97 -8.99
CA VAL A 87 -21.47 -7.87 -10.40
C VAL A 87 -20.18 -7.03 -10.52
N PRO A 88 -19.02 -7.62 -10.87
CA PRO A 88 -17.75 -6.91 -10.86
C PRO A 88 -17.58 -6.06 -12.13
N LEU A 89 -18.24 -4.92 -12.17
CA LEU A 89 -18.01 -3.94 -13.23
C LEU A 89 -16.76 -3.14 -12.90
N GLY A 90 -15.66 -3.54 -13.54
CA GLY A 90 -14.38 -2.84 -13.48
C GLY A 90 -14.43 -1.46 -14.10
N THR A 91 -13.65 -0.54 -13.55
CA THR A 91 -13.43 0.78 -14.13
C THR A 91 -12.31 0.72 -15.19
N PRO A 92 -12.30 1.65 -16.17
CA PRO A 92 -11.20 1.74 -17.13
C PRO A 92 -9.82 1.92 -16.47
N ALA A 93 -9.75 2.66 -15.35
CA ALA A 93 -8.53 2.84 -14.56
C ALA A 93 -8.00 1.51 -14.02
N ALA A 94 -8.86 0.73 -13.35
CA ALA A 94 -8.48 -0.58 -12.84
C ALA A 94 -8.14 -1.58 -13.96
N GLY A 95 -8.77 -1.45 -15.13
CA GLY A 95 -8.39 -2.20 -16.35
C GLY A 95 -6.99 -1.84 -16.89
N ARG A 96 -6.62 -0.56 -16.89
CA ARG A 96 -5.25 -0.13 -17.23
C ARG A 96 -4.23 -0.64 -16.22
N LEU A 97 -4.56 -0.54 -14.93
CA LEU A 97 -3.72 -1.06 -13.86
C LEU A 97 -3.53 -2.57 -13.99
N GLY A 98 -4.59 -3.35 -14.25
CA GLY A 98 -4.49 -4.79 -14.47
C GLY A 98 -3.55 -5.16 -15.62
N ARG A 99 -3.58 -4.42 -16.73
CA ARG A 99 -2.60 -4.60 -17.82
C ARG A 99 -1.18 -4.23 -17.40
N ALA A 100 -0.99 -3.21 -16.56
CA ALA A 100 0.33 -2.86 -16.05
C ALA A 100 0.87 -3.98 -15.14
N VAL A 101 0.04 -4.52 -14.24
CA VAL A 101 0.38 -5.64 -13.36
C VAL A 101 0.78 -6.88 -14.17
N GLN A 102 -0.01 -7.26 -15.18
CA GLN A 102 0.29 -8.42 -16.04
C GLN A 102 1.57 -8.27 -16.86
N ARG A 103 2.00 -7.04 -17.17
CA ARG A 103 3.29 -6.79 -17.84
C ARG A 103 4.46 -6.88 -16.88
N ALA A 104 4.25 -6.48 -15.63
CA ALA A 104 5.30 -6.45 -14.61
C ALA A 104 5.52 -7.82 -13.96
N LEU A 105 4.45 -8.59 -13.76
CA LEU A 105 4.46 -9.82 -12.97
C LEU A 105 3.68 -10.93 -13.70
N PRO A 106 4.16 -12.17 -13.71
CA PRO A 106 3.46 -13.31 -14.28
C PRO A 106 2.34 -13.83 -13.36
N THR A 107 1.41 -12.96 -12.97
CA THR A 107 0.29 -13.28 -12.06
C THR A 107 -1.07 -13.13 -12.73
N ARG A 108 -2.04 -13.91 -12.24
CA ARG A 108 -3.44 -13.74 -12.64
C ARG A 108 -4.02 -12.52 -11.94
N THR A 109 -4.74 -11.72 -12.72
CA THR A 109 -5.42 -10.53 -12.23
C THR A 109 -6.91 -10.57 -12.54
N ARG A 110 -7.72 -9.93 -11.70
CA ARG A 110 -9.14 -9.66 -11.98
C ARG A 110 -9.47 -8.23 -11.61
N VAL A 111 -10.16 -7.54 -12.50
CA VAL A 111 -10.67 -6.20 -12.21
C VAL A 111 -12.01 -6.31 -11.48
N ALA A 112 -12.17 -5.59 -10.38
CA ALA A 112 -13.42 -5.46 -9.63
C ALA A 112 -13.56 -4.00 -9.18
N GLY A 113 -14.53 -3.27 -9.76
CA GLY A 113 -14.70 -1.84 -9.47
C GLY A 113 -13.42 -1.06 -9.75
N ARG A 114 -12.81 -0.53 -8.68
CA ARG A 114 -11.59 0.28 -8.72
C ARG A 114 -10.34 -0.52 -8.36
N LEU A 115 -10.51 -1.81 -8.14
CA LEU A 115 -9.43 -2.71 -7.74
C LEU A 115 -8.93 -3.54 -8.92
N CYS A 116 -7.61 -3.68 -8.98
CA CYS A 116 -6.96 -4.80 -9.64
C CYS A 116 -6.64 -5.85 -8.58
N LEU A 117 -7.47 -6.89 -8.49
CA LEU A 117 -7.20 -8.04 -7.65
C LEU A 117 -6.11 -8.89 -8.29
N THR A 118 -5.14 -9.35 -7.50
CA THR A 118 -4.08 -10.23 -7.96
C THR A 118 -3.86 -11.37 -6.99
N LEU A 119 -3.52 -12.55 -7.51
CA LEU A 119 -3.06 -13.64 -6.66
C LEU A 119 -1.61 -13.36 -6.27
N SER A 120 -1.32 -13.37 -4.98
CA SER A 120 0.06 -13.42 -4.50
C SER A 120 0.46 -14.88 -4.36
N ALA A 121 1.52 -15.29 -5.07
CA ALA A 121 2.20 -16.52 -4.72
C ALA A 121 2.90 -16.32 -3.37
N VAL A 122 2.95 -17.35 -2.54
CA VAL A 122 3.65 -17.29 -1.25
C VAL A 122 5.11 -16.89 -1.49
N GLY A 123 5.56 -15.79 -0.89
CA GLY A 123 6.93 -15.29 -1.00
C GLY A 123 7.17 -14.32 -2.15
N ALA A 124 6.16 -13.98 -2.96
CA ALA A 124 6.26 -13.02 -4.07
C ALA A 124 5.86 -11.58 -3.67
N GLU A 125 5.56 -11.33 -2.39
CA GLU A 125 5.05 -10.04 -1.92
C GLU A 125 6.06 -8.91 -2.15
N ALA A 126 7.35 -9.17 -1.93
CA ALA A 126 8.40 -8.17 -2.11
C ALA A 126 8.58 -7.76 -3.57
N GLU A 127 8.52 -8.72 -4.50
CA GLU A 127 8.57 -8.47 -5.94
C GLU A 127 7.36 -7.65 -6.39
N LEU A 128 6.17 -8.01 -5.90
CA LEU A 128 4.93 -7.29 -6.17
C LEU A 128 5.00 -5.83 -5.69
N VAL A 129 5.43 -5.61 -4.45
CA VAL A 129 5.58 -4.26 -3.88
C VAL A 129 6.62 -3.46 -4.65
N GLY A 130 7.79 -4.04 -4.94
CA GLY A 130 8.85 -3.38 -5.71
C GLY A 130 8.39 -2.95 -7.10
N ALA A 131 7.64 -3.80 -7.80
CA ALA A 131 7.17 -3.53 -9.16
C ALA A 131 6.03 -2.49 -9.22
N LEU A 132 5.17 -2.41 -8.19
CA LEU A 132 3.89 -1.71 -8.28
C LEU A 132 3.77 -0.46 -7.41
N ARG A 133 4.66 -0.26 -6.42
CA ARG A 133 4.58 0.89 -5.48
C ARG A 133 4.66 2.26 -6.16
N GLY A 134 5.29 2.32 -7.34
CA GLY A 134 5.37 3.53 -8.16
C GLY A 134 4.15 3.75 -9.07
N ILE A 135 3.18 2.82 -9.10
CA ILE A 135 2.07 2.83 -10.06
C ILE A 135 0.74 3.09 -9.37
N ALA A 136 0.44 2.41 -8.26
CA ALA A 136 -0.84 2.51 -7.56
C ALA A 136 -0.68 2.19 -6.06
N PRO A 137 -1.62 2.59 -5.18
CA PRO A 137 -1.67 2.09 -3.81
C PRO A 137 -1.80 0.57 -3.79
N ILE A 138 -1.16 -0.08 -2.81
CA ILE A 138 -1.14 -1.54 -2.68
C ILE A 138 -1.74 -1.92 -1.34
N VAL A 139 -2.68 -2.85 -1.35
CA VAL A 139 -3.19 -3.50 -0.15
C VAL A 139 -2.87 -5.00 -0.19
N LEU A 140 -2.09 -5.46 0.77
CA LEU A 140 -1.79 -6.87 0.98
C LEU A 140 -2.89 -7.47 1.86
N ASP A 141 -3.86 -8.18 1.27
CA ASP A 141 -4.88 -8.95 1.99
C ASP A 141 -4.25 -10.26 2.50
N VAL A 142 -3.87 -10.26 3.77
CA VAL A 142 -3.19 -11.39 4.41
C VAL A 142 -4.24 -12.34 4.98
N ASP A 143 -4.57 -13.38 4.22
CA ASP A 143 -5.54 -14.41 4.63
C ASP A 143 -4.96 -15.37 5.69
N ASP A 144 -3.65 -15.65 5.63
CA ASP A 144 -2.95 -16.50 6.61
C ASP A 144 -2.18 -15.65 7.64
N PRO A 145 -2.58 -15.66 8.93
CA PRO A 145 -1.85 -14.97 9.99
C PRO A 145 -0.36 -15.33 10.07
N ALA A 146 0.05 -16.52 9.62
CA ALA A 146 1.46 -16.91 9.59
C ALA A 146 2.30 -16.03 8.64
N CYS A 147 1.68 -15.44 7.61
CA CYS A 147 2.34 -14.56 6.65
C CYS A 147 2.31 -13.07 7.08
N ALA A 148 1.67 -12.74 8.21
CA ALA A 148 1.49 -11.35 8.64
C ALA A 148 2.81 -10.62 8.90
N SER A 149 3.86 -11.31 9.36
CA SER A 149 5.17 -10.71 9.61
C SER A 149 5.90 -10.30 8.32
N VAL A 150 5.76 -11.09 7.25
CA VAL A 150 6.35 -10.76 5.93
C VAL A 150 5.62 -9.58 5.31
N ALA A 151 4.29 -9.56 5.37
CA ALA A 151 3.53 -8.42 4.89
C ALA A 151 3.83 -7.15 5.72
N ALA A 152 3.99 -7.29 7.04
CA ALA A 152 4.34 -6.21 7.95
C ALA A 152 5.68 -5.54 7.62
N SER A 153 6.71 -6.31 7.24
CA SER A 153 8.03 -5.77 6.92
C SER A 153 8.09 -5.03 5.58
N LEU A 154 7.10 -5.23 4.72
CA LEU A 154 7.00 -4.59 3.40
C LEU A 154 6.08 -3.36 3.40
N ALA A 155 5.27 -3.19 4.44
CA ALA A 155 4.18 -2.21 4.46
C ALA A 155 4.58 -0.90 5.14
N ASP A 156 4.08 0.20 4.60
CA ASP A 156 4.16 1.54 5.22
C ASP A 156 3.17 1.66 6.39
N ALA A 157 2.10 0.85 6.38
CA ALA A 157 1.13 0.77 7.48
C ALA A 157 0.59 -0.66 7.63
N ILE A 158 0.27 -1.06 8.86
CA ILE A 158 -0.36 -2.34 9.17
C ILE A 158 -1.74 -2.11 9.75
N VAL A 159 -2.74 -2.82 9.24
CA VAL A 159 -4.09 -2.87 9.77
C VAL A 159 -4.36 -4.27 10.28
N VAL A 160 -4.80 -4.38 11.53
CA VAL A 160 -5.15 -5.67 12.14
C VAL A 160 -6.64 -5.71 12.42
N VAL A 161 -7.33 -6.65 11.77
CA VAL A 161 -8.79 -6.75 11.78
C VAL A 161 -9.25 -7.77 12.82
N ALA A 162 -9.96 -7.28 13.83
CA ALA A 162 -10.71 -8.07 14.79
C ALA A 162 -12.18 -8.16 14.39
N GLY A 163 -12.88 -9.21 14.83
CA GLY A 163 -14.34 -9.26 14.80
C GLY A 163 -14.91 -9.28 16.22
N PRO A 164 -16.24 -9.23 16.41
CA PRO A 164 -16.85 -9.14 17.74
C PRO A 164 -16.56 -10.37 18.62
N ALA A 165 -16.26 -11.51 17.98
CA ALA A 165 -15.89 -12.76 18.66
C ALA A 165 -14.37 -12.87 18.95
N THR A 166 -13.59 -11.83 18.70
CA THR A 166 -12.16 -11.78 19.06
C THR A 166 -12.03 -11.28 20.50
N GLU A 167 -11.19 -11.94 21.30
CA GLU A 167 -10.87 -11.51 22.66
C GLU A 167 -10.09 -10.18 22.63
N PRO A 168 -10.62 -9.07 23.21
CA PRO A 168 -9.99 -7.76 23.13
C PRO A 168 -8.59 -7.72 23.76
N ALA A 169 -8.35 -8.50 24.81
CA ALA A 169 -7.05 -8.56 25.49
C ALA A 169 -5.91 -9.08 24.60
N LEU A 170 -6.21 -9.76 23.49
CA LEU A 170 -5.20 -10.22 22.53
C LEU A 170 -4.67 -9.09 21.64
N ALA A 171 -5.40 -7.98 21.52
CA ALA A 171 -5.02 -6.86 20.66
C ALA A 171 -3.61 -6.30 20.95
N PRO A 172 -3.26 -5.92 22.19
CA PRO A 172 -1.91 -5.43 22.49
C PRO A 172 -0.82 -6.46 22.25
N VAL A 173 -1.11 -7.76 22.43
CA VAL A 173 -0.14 -8.85 22.22
C VAL A 173 0.23 -8.96 20.74
N LEU A 174 -0.77 -9.03 19.86
CA LEU A 174 -0.52 -9.09 18.42
C LEU A 174 0.09 -7.78 17.92
N ALA A 175 -0.38 -6.64 18.42
CA ALA A 175 0.14 -5.33 18.06
C ALA A 175 1.64 -5.21 18.39
N GLY A 176 2.01 -5.55 19.63
CA GLY A 176 3.41 -5.56 20.07
C GLY A 176 4.27 -6.59 19.33
N SER A 177 3.67 -7.67 18.81
CA SER A 177 4.39 -8.64 17.98
C SER A 177 4.74 -8.10 16.59
N LEU A 178 3.76 -7.50 15.90
CA LEU A 178 3.94 -6.97 14.56
C LEU A 178 4.81 -5.70 14.55
N ALA A 179 4.72 -4.87 15.59
CA ALA A 179 5.55 -3.68 15.75
C ALA A 179 7.06 -3.98 15.84
N ARG A 180 7.47 -5.25 16.06
CA ARG A 180 8.88 -5.65 16.03
C ARG A 180 9.44 -5.82 14.62
N VAL A 181 8.59 -5.98 13.61
CA VAL A 181 8.99 -6.30 12.23
C VAL A 181 8.47 -5.28 11.21
N GLY A 182 7.57 -4.38 11.61
CA GLY A 182 7.00 -3.34 10.77
C GLY A 182 6.43 -2.19 11.61
N PRO A 183 5.69 -1.25 10.99
CA PRO A 183 5.15 -0.09 11.69
C PRO A 183 4.12 -0.49 12.76
N PRO A 184 3.87 0.37 13.76
CA PRO A 184 2.86 0.11 14.78
C PRO A 184 1.49 -0.15 14.13
N PRO A 185 0.83 -1.28 14.43
CA PRO A 185 -0.41 -1.65 13.75
C PRO A 185 -1.62 -0.85 14.25
N ILE A 186 -2.47 -0.48 13.30
CA ILE A 186 -3.79 0.11 13.52
C ILE A 186 -4.78 -1.04 13.74
N VAL A 187 -5.27 -1.18 14.97
CA VAL A 187 -6.25 -2.21 15.32
C VAL A 187 -7.65 -1.74 14.94
N VAL A 188 -8.39 -2.58 14.21
CA VAL A 188 -9.74 -2.30 13.71
C VAL A 188 -10.71 -3.35 14.22
N LEU A 189 -11.78 -2.93 14.88
CA LEU A 189 -12.92 -3.80 15.18
C LEU A 189 -13.90 -3.77 14.00
N ASN A 190 -14.01 -4.87 13.27
CA ASN A 190 -14.96 -5.03 12.19
C ASN A 190 -16.29 -5.61 12.67
N ARG A 191 -17.40 -5.18 12.05
CA ARG A 191 -18.78 -5.54 12.44
C ARG A 191 -19.10 -5.14 13.88
N ALA A 192 -18.58 -3.99 14.29
CA ALA A 192 -18.83 -3.43 15.60
C ALA A 192 -20.32 -3.20 15.84
N ARG A 193 -20.76 -3.46 17.07
CA ARG A 193 -22.10 -3.23 17.60
C ARG A 193 -22.00 -2.43 18.88
N ASP A 194 -23.07 -1.75 19.26
CA ASP A 194 -23.11 -0.88 20.45
C ASP A 194 -22.76 -1.61 21.77
N ALA A 195 -22.87 -2.94 21.80
CA ALA A 195 -22.53 -3.78 22.96
C ALA A 195 -21.03 -4.13 23.09
N ASP A 196 -20.17 -3.68 22.17
CA ASP A 196 -18.74 -4.06 22.12
C ASP A 196 -17.83 -3.18 23.02
N ALA A 197 -18.32 -2.79 24.21
CA ALA A 197 -17.64 -1.86 25.15
C ALA A 197 -16.22 -2.28 25.57
N GLY A 198 -15.88 -3.57 25.43
CA GLY A 198 -14.52 -4.07 25.69
C GLY A 198 -13.48 -3.55 24.71
N TRP A 199 -13.88 -3.09 23.51
CA TRP A 199 -12.97 -2.71 22.43
C TRP A 199 -12.60 -1.22 22.40
N ASP A 200 -13.27 -0.36 23.16
CA ASP A 200 -13.05 1.10 23.16
C ASP A 200 -11.60 1.49 23.42
N ARG A 201 -10.88 0.70 24.22
CA ARG A 201 -9.46 0.90 24.55
C ARG A 201 -8.48 0.12 23.66
N HIS A 202 -8.99 -0.72 22.75
CA HIS A 202 -8.18 -1.66 21.97
C HIS A 202 -8.24 -1.43 20.46
N ALA A 203 -9.34 -0.88 19.94
CA ALA A 203 -9.48 -0.56 18.52
C ALA A 203 -9.30 0.95 18.29
N ALA A 204 -8.48 1.30 17.32
CA ALA A 204 -8.37 2.68 16.83
C ALA A 204 -9.59 3.08 15.99
N VAL A 205 -10.21 2.11 15.30
CA VAL A 205 -11.42 2.32 14.50
C VAL A 205 -12.39 1.16 14.68
N ALA A 206 -13.65 1.48 14.97
CA ALA A 206 -14.77 0.54 14.86
C ALA A 206 -15.48 0.71 13.51
N LEU A 207 -15.59 -0.37 12.75
CA LEU A 207 -16.33 -0.44 11.49
C LEU A 207 -17.70 -1.08 11.75
N PRO A 208 -18.81 -0.34 11.54
CA PRO A 208 -20.15 -0.86 11.82
C PRO A 208 -20.52 -2.02 10.87
N GLU A 209 -21.39 -2.91 11.33
CA GLU A 209 -21.92 -3.97 10.48
C GLU A 209 -22.79 -3.39 9.35
N SER A 210 -22.40 -3.63 8.09
CA SER A 210 -23.22 -3.27 6.92
C SER A 210 -23.13 -4.32 5.82
N ARG A 211 -24.24 -5.03 5.56
CA ARG A 211 -24.30 -6.04 4.50
C ARG A 211 -24.07 -5.43 3.11
N MET A 212 -24.73 -4.32 2.82
CA MET A 212 -24.59 -3.62 1.54
C MET A 212 -23.18 -3.07 1.36
N GLY A 213 -22.62 -2.43 2.40
CA GLY A 213 -21.26 -1.91 2.35
C GLY A 213 -20.20 -3.01 2.18
N ALA A 214 -20.40 -4.18 2.80
CA ALA A 214 -19.55 -5.35 2.56
C ALA A 214 -19.63 -5.85 1.11
N GLN A 215 -20.81 -5.88 0.49
CA GLN A 215 -20.96 -6.25 -0.93
C GLN A 215 -20.26 -5.25 -1.85
N LEU A 216 -20.39 -3.94 -1.58
CA LEU A 216 -19.67 -2.90 -2.33
C LEU A 216 -18.16 -3.06 -2.22
N ALA A 217 -17.64 -3.26 -1.01
CA ALA A 217 -16.22 -3.50 -0.79
C ALA A 217 -15.73 -4.74 -1.55
N LEU A 218 -16.46 -5.86 -1.50
CA LEU A 218 -16.11 -7.08 -2.22
C LEU A 218 -16.19 -6.93 -3.74
N ALA A 219 -17.02 -6.01 -4.24
CA ALA A 219 -17.10 -5.59 -5.64
C ALA A 219 -16.02 -4.54 -6.03
N GLY A 220 -15.16 -4.15 -5.08
CA GLY A 220 -14.11 -3.16 -5.27
C GLY A 220 -14.62 -1.71 -5.41
N ARG A 221 -15.70 -1.39 -4.71
CA ARG A 221 -16.31 -0.05 -4.64
C ARG A 221 -16.26 0.47 -3.22
N GLU A 222 -16.24 1.78 -3.09
CA GLU A 222 -16.29 2.48 -1.82
C GLU A 222 -17.60 2.15 -1.09
N ALA A 223 -17.48 1.78 0.19
CA ALA A 223 -18.65 1.69 1.05
C ALA A 223 -19.27 3.08 1.24
N ARG A 224 -20.58 3.13 1.52
CA ARG A 224 -21.33 4.38 1.74
C ARG A 224 -21.87 4.43 3.17
N GLY A 225 -22.39 5.59 3.56
CA GLY A 225 -22.96 5.80 4.89
C GLY A 225 -21.92 5.71 5.99
N GLU A 226 -22.29 5.12 7.13
CA GLU A 226 -21.43 5.03 8.32
C GLU A 226 -20.20 4.15 8.11
N LEU A 227 -20.36 3.00 7.44
CA LEU A 227 -19.22 2.15 7.11
C LEU A 227 -18.25 2.90 6.19
N GLY A 228 -18.75 3.60 5.17
CA GLY A 228 -17.92 4.42 4.29
C GLY A 228 -17.13 5.48 5.06
N ARG A 229 -17.80 6.22 5.95
CA ARG A 229 -17.14 7.21 6.83
C ARG A 229 -16.08 6.58 7.74
N ALA A 230 -16.33 5.38 8.27
CA ALA A 230 -15.37 4.69 9.12
C ALA A 230 -14.15 4.17 8.34
N VAL A 231 -14.35 3.69 7.11
CA VAL A 231 -13.26 3.31 6.20
C VAL A 231 -12.43 4.52 5.77
N ALA A 232 -13.08 5.66 5.50
CA ALA A 232 -12.37 6.91 5.20
C ALA A 232 -11.47 7.34 6.37
N ARG A 233 -11.96 7.25 7.62
CA ARG A 233 -11.12 7.51 8.82
C ARG A 233 -9.96 6.52 8.95
N LEU A 234 -10.18 5.24 8.64
CA LEU A 234 -9.10 4.26 8.61
C LEU A 234 -8.03 4.62 7.55
N ALA A 235 -8.45 5.11 6.38
CA ALA A 235 -7.53 5.58 5.35
C ALA A 235 -6.75 6.83 5.79
N ASP A 236 -7.35 7.73 6.57
CA ASP A 236 -6.66 8.89 7.16
C ASP A 236 -5.53 8.42 8.10
N LEU A 237 -5.83 7.51 9.03
CA LEU A 237 -4.84 6.93 9.95
C LEU A 237 -3.71 6.19 9.23
N VAL A 238 -4.03 5.49 8.15
CA VAL A 238 -3.02 4.84 7.29
C VAL A 238 -2.11 5.88 6.63
N GLY A 239 -2.66 7.00 6.16
CA GLY A 239 -1.89 8.11 5.61
C GLY A 239 -0.96 8.73 6.66
N GLU A 240 -1.44 8.93 7.88
CA GLU A 240 -0.63 9.43 8.99
C GLU A 240 0.49 8.46 9.38
N ALA A 241 0.22 7.15 9.38
CA ALA A 241 1.22 6.12 9.72
C ALA A 241 2.37 6.07 8.71
N GLY A 242 2.09 6.21 7.42
CA GLY A 242 3.10 6.15 6.36
C GLY A 242 3.99 7.40 6.23
N THR A 243 3.72 8.46 7.00
CA THR A 243 4.53 9.70 7.02
C THR A 243 5.57 9.75 8.14
N ARG A 244 5.59 8.76 9.05
CA ARG A 244 6.52 8.68 10.18
C ARG A 244 7.69 7.77 9.88
#